data_AF-A0A957WXC0-F1
#
_entry.id   AF-A0A957WXC0-F1
#
_cell.length_a   1.000
_cell.length_b   1.000
_cell.length_c   1.000
_cell.angle_alpha   90.00
_cell.angle_beta   90.00
_cell.angle_gamma   90.00
#
_symmetry.space_group_name_H-M   'P 1'
#
loop_
_entity.id
_entity.type
_entity.pdbx_description
1 polymer ?
#
loop_
_entity_poly.entity_id
_entity_poly.type
_entity_poly.pdbx_seq_one_letter_code
_entity_poly.pdbx_strand_id
1 'polypeptide(L)'
;MSNSFSYTRVVLTLLLCCGMLIPTMAYAQEDSPFPPAEIVNDEGGAVVVSGEVTYTNSFFTTGVAAPMVILEDQAGFVDRNENFVLPPESQTLGQITSDFYTSPFSYTIALPIEPQATLRDVDNDGEGDIGVMIYAIAYWTNTFGDPFLEERDLYGGGWSTAYASTRVSDNVSTRREIIGGKFLVYAPDDQQGFPNNFGEDGLLFTEDDPIVGLPQGYTVVNMDTDPFTFDRSAEPTIDLIEPKGTAMSDFSTMSYSDAFDAM
;
A
#
# COMPACT_ATOMS: atom_id res chain seq x y z
N MET A 1 21.77 -78.25 -27.87
CA MET A 1 20.34 -78.07 -28.16
C MET A 1 19.59 -78.37 -26.88
N SER A 2 18.77 -77.55 -26.23
CA SER A 2 18.28 -76.18 -26.45
C SER A 2 17.69 -75.80 -25.08
N ASN A 3 18.11 -74.67 -24.52
CA ASN A 3 17.53 -74.07 -23.31
C ASN A 3 16.11 -73.57 -23.60
N SER A 4 15.17 -73.76 -22.67
CA SER A 4 13.97 -72.92 -22.56
C SER A 4 13.64 -72.75 -21.07
N PHE A 5 14.21 -71.69 -20.50
CA PHE A 5 13.98 -71.27 -19.13
C PHE A 5 12.81 -70.27 -19.10
N SER A 6 11.97 -70.47 -18.09
CA SER A 6 10.82 -69.68 -17.66
C SER A 6 11.04 -68.16 -17.69
N TYR A 7 10.49 -67.48 -18.69
CA TYR A 7 10.47 -66.00 -18.80
C TYR A 7 9.22 -65.34 -18.20
N THR A 8 8.25 -66.09 -17.67
CA THR A 8 6.92 -65.52 -17.35
C THR A 8 6.78 -65.01 -15.92
N ARG A 9 7.78 -65.20 -15.04
CA ARG A 9 7.67 -64.80 -13.61
C ARG A 9 8.57 -63.64 -13.17
N VAL A 10 9.46 -63.14 -14.02
CA VAL A 10 10.38 -62.05 -13.63
C VAL A 10 9.84 -60.66 -14.00
N VAL A 11 8.88 -60.57 -14.92
CA VAL A 11 8.37 -59.28 -15.41
C VAL A 11 7.33 -58.64 -14.46
N LEU A 12 6.72 -59.41 -13.55
CA LEU A 12 5.67 -58.89 -12.66
C LEU A 12 6.19 -58.27 -11.36
N THR A 13 7.46 -58.50 -10.99
CA THR A 13 8.04 -57.94 -9.75
C THR A 13 8.77 -56.61 -9.97
N LEU A 14 9.10 -56.26 -11.22
CA LEU A 14 9.78 -54.99 -11.52
C LEU A 14 8.83 -53.81 -11.78
N LEU A 15 7.53 -54.06 -11.96
CA LEU A 15 6.54 -53.01 -12.24
C LEU A 15 5.86 -52.43 -10.99
N LEU A 16 6.19 -52.92 -9.79
CA LEU A 16 5.56 -52.50 -8.54
C LEU A 16 6.38 -51.49 -7.70
N CYS A 17 7.59 -51.12 -8.14
CA CYS A 17 8.46 -50.20 -7.40
C CYS A 17 8.54 -48.76 -7.96
N CYS A 18 7.76 -48.42 -9.00
CA CYS A 18 7.69 -47.06 -9.56
C CYS A 18 6.43 -46.28 -9.13
N GLY A 19 5.73 -46.75 -8.10
CA GLY A 19 4.56 -46.07 -7.56
C GLY A 19 4.95 -45.07 -6.47
N MET A 20 4.81 -43.78 -6.79
CA MET A 20 4.67 -42.65 -5.85
C MET A 20 5.94 -42.22 -5.10
N LEU A 21 6.84 -41.56 -5.82
CA LEU A 21 7.47 -40.35 -5.30
C LEU A 21 6.72 -39.18 -5.94
N ILE A 22 5.64 -38.75 -5.30
CA ILE A 22 5.13 -37.40 -5.52
C ILE A 22 6.18 -36.52 -4.84
N PRO A 23 6.97 -35.70 -5.56
CA PRO A 23 7.71 -34.66 -4.88
C PRO A 23 6.64 -33.76 -4.25
N THR A 24 6.49 -33.85 -2.92
CA THR A 24 5.94 -32.73 -2.18
C THR A 24 6.87 -31.57 -2.52
N MET A 25 6.42 -30.68 -3.39
CA MET A 25 6.92 -29.31 -3.46
C MET A 25 6.60 -28.71 -2.09
N ALA A 26 7.43 -29.03 -1.10
CA ALA A 26 7.58 -28.17 0.05
C ALA A 26 8.22 -26.91 -0.54
N TYR A 27 7.39 -25.89 -0.80
CA TYR A 27 7.91 -24.54 -0.82
C TYR A 27 8.66 -24.39 0.50
N ALA A 28 9.97 -24.19 0.42
CA ALA A 28 10.78 -23.90 1.59
C ALA A 28 10.30 -22.55 2.12
N GLN A 29 9.31 -22.59 3.01
CA GLN A 29 8.98 -21.48 3.90
C GLN A 29 9.90 -21.62 5.11
N GLU A 30 11.20 -21.48 4.88
CA GLU A 30 12.24 -21.46 5.91
C GLU A 30 13.21 -20.35 5.49
N ASP A 31 13.03 -19.17 6.12
CA ASP A 31 14.10 -18.25 6.57
C ASP A 31 13.63 -16.79 6.76
N SER A 32 12.36 -16.45 6.50
CA SER A 32 11.84 -15.12 6.92
C SER A 32 11.90 -15.00 8.45
N PRO A 33 12.49 -13.93 9.03
CA PRO A 33 12.61 -13.78 10.48
C PRO A 33 11.25 -13.49 11.16
N PHE A 34 10.22 -13.18 10.37
CA PHE A 34 8.90 -12.78 10.85
C PHE A 34 7.84 -13.87 10.62
N PRO A 35 6.80 -13.94 11.48
CA PRO A 35 5.62 -14.74 11.17
C PRO A 35 4.95 -14.19 9.89
N PRO A 36 4.46 -15.04 8.97
CA PRO A 36 3.86 -14.57 7.73
C PRO A 36 2.59 -13.76 7.99
N ALA A 37 2.39 -12.68 7.23
CA ALA A 37 1.13 -11.96 7.23
C ALA A 37 -0.04 -12.85 6.77
N GLU A 38 -1.24 -12.68 7.35
CA GLU A 38 -2.45 -13.30 6.82
C GLU A 38 -2.90 -12.55 5.56
N ILE A 39 -2.55 -13.11 4.39
CA ILE A 39 -2.88 -12.52 3.09
C ILE A 39 -4.31 -12.88 2.65
N VAL A 40 -5.04 -11.88 2.15
CA VAL A 40 -6.30 -12.05 1.43
C VAL A 40 -6.14 -11.79 -0.06
N ASN A 41 -6.98 -12.44 -0.87
CA ASN A 41 -7.01 -12.27 -2.33
C ASN A 41 -5.64 -12.38 -3.00
N ASP A 42 -4.82 -13.38 -2.64
CA ASP A 42 -3.47 -13.51 -3.21
C ASP A 42 -3.50 -13.91 -4.68
N GLU A 43 -3.44 -12.90 -5.55
CA GLU A 43 -3.39 -13.00 -7.01
C GLU A 43 -1.98 -12.69 -7.55
N GLY A 44 -0.98 -12.62 -6.65
CA GLY A 44 0.40 -12.26 -6.99
C GLY A 44 0.77 -10.81 -6.64
N GLY A 45 -0.15 -10.01 -6.11
CA GLY A 45 0.05 -8.61 -5.76
C GLY A 45 -0.46 -7.66 -6.85
N ALA A 46 -0.63 -6.39 -6.47
CA ALA A 46 -1.21 -5.37 -7.34
C ALA A 46 -0.36 -5.12 -8.60
N VAL A 47 -1.04 -5.04 -9.76
CA VAL A 47 -0.44 -4.63 -11.05
C VAL A 47 -1.07 -3.34 -11.59
N VAL A 48 -2.33 -3.09 -11.24
CA VAL A 48 -3.05 -1.86 -11.56
C VAL A 48 -3.89 -1.48 -10.35
N VAL A 49 -3.82 -0.24 -9.91
CA VAL A 49 -4.74 0.29 -8.90
C VAL A 49 -5.81 1.12 -9.57
N SER A 50 -7.05 0.99 -9.12
CA SER A 50 -8.14 1.90 -9.46
C SER A 50 -8.72 2.54 -8.20
N GLY A 51 -9.45 3.64 -8.35
CA GLY A 51 -10.16 4.24 -7.23
C GLY A 51 -10.94 5.47 -7.62
N GLU A 52 -11.66 5.98 -6.64
CA GLU A 52 -12.41 7.22 -6.75
C GLU A 52 -11.89 8.27 -5.76
N VAL A 53 -12.05 9.53 -6.15
CA VAL A 53 -11.78 10.69 -5.30
C VAL A 53 -13.10 11.41 -5.11
N THR A 54 -13.66 11.27 -3.91
CA THR A 54 -14.83 12.03 -3.51
C THR A 54 -14.36 13.36 -2.93
N TYR A 55 -14.96 14.45 -3.40
CA TYR A 55 -14.80 15.76 -2.79
C TYR A 55 -16.16 16.42 -2.56
N THR A 56 -16.32 17.03 -1.39
CA THR A 56 -17.47 17.84 -1.01
C THR A 56 -17.09 19.32 -0.89
N ASN A 57 -15.80 19.61 -0.71
CA ASN A 57 -15.30 20.98 -0.65
C ASN A 57 -15.43 21.68 -2.01
N SER A 58 -16.20 22.77 -2.07
CA SER A 58 -16.38 23.56 -3.29
C SER A 58 -15.11 24.24 -3.82
N PHE A 59 -14.07 24.37 -2.98
CA PHE A 59 -12.77 24.89 -3.38
C PHE A 59 -11.85 23.83 -3.99
N PHE A 60 -12.21 22.53 -3.94
CA PHE A 60 -11.35 21.44 -4.43
C PHE A 60 -10.87 21.65 -5.87
N THR A 61 -11.77 22.04 -6.77
CA THR A 61 -11.45 22.26 -8.20
C THR A 61 -11.02 23.69 -8.50
N THR A 62 -10.97 24.59 -7.51
CA THR A 62 -10.74 26.02 -7.73
C THR A 62 -9.25 26.30 -7.93
N GLY A 63 -8.89 26.86 -9.09
CA GLY A 63 -7.51 27.25 -9.38
C GLY A 63 -6.56 26.10 -9.65
N VAL A 64 -7.09 24.87 -9.83
CA VAL A 64 -6.30 23.69 -10.21
C VAL A 64 -5.65 23.91 -11.58
N ALA A 65 -4.33 23.70 -11.65
CA ALA A 65 -3.55 23.86 -12.87
C ALA A 65 -3.56 22.57 -13.70
N ALA A 66 -2.96 21.50 -13.17
CA ALA A 66 -2.98 20.17 -13.77
C ALA A 66 -3.23 19.13 -12.65
N PRO A 67 -4.45 18.57 -12.55
CA PRO A 67 -4.77 17.59 -11.53
C PRO A 67 -4.05 16.27 -11.81
N MET A 68 -3.50 15.66 -10.77
CA MET A 68 -2.75 14.41 -10.84
C MET A 68 -3.09 13.53 -9.64
N VAL A 69 -3.05 12.22 -9.86
CA VAL A 69 -3.03 11.23 -8.78
C VAL A 69 -1.72 10.46 -8.93
N ILE A 70 -0.94 10.33 -7.86
CA ILE A 70 0.39 9.73 -7.91
C ILE A 70 0.59 8.68 -6.83
N LEU A 71 1.59 7.82 -7.03
CA LEU A 71 2.25 7.13 -5.91
C LEU A 71 3.16 8.13 -5.19
N GLU A 72 2.85 8.41 -3.94
CA GLU A 72 3.59 9.29 -3.05
C GLU A 72 4.48 8.47 -2.11
N ASP A 73 5.81 8.59 -2.27
CA ASP A 73 6.81 7.96 -1.39
C ASP A 73 6.67 8.45 0.07
N GLN A 74 6.39 7.51 0.96
CA GLN A 74 6.14 7.78 2.38
C GLN A 74 7.40 7.72 3.25
N ALA A 75 8.60 7.66 2.66
CA ALA A 75 9.85 7.74 3.42
C ALA A 75 9.92 8.98 4.33
N GLY A 76 9.33 10.11 3.90
CA GLY A 76 9.19 11.30 4.75
C GLY A 76 8.35 11.08 6.00
N PHE A 77 7.27 10.30 5.89
CA PHE A 77 6.44 9.92 7.03
C PHE A 77 7.18 8.96 7.96
N VAL A 78 7.78 7.90 7.40
CA VAL A 78 8.55 6.90 8.17
C VAL A 78 9.67 7.56 8.98
N ASP A 79 10.40 8.51 8.38
CA ASP A 79 11.51 9.22 9.01
C ASP A 79 11.07 10.41 9.88
N ARG A 80 9.77 10.75 9.88
CA ARG A 80 9.20 11.98 10.47
C ARG A 80 9.90 13.23 9.94
N ASN A 81 10.26 13.20 8.67
CA ASN A 81 10.88 14.30 7.95
C ASN A 81 9.82 15.08 7.17
N GLU A 82 9.30 16.14 7.79
CA GLU A 82 8.32 17.05 7.17
C GLU A 82 8.88 17.85 5.98
N ASN A 83 10.18 17.77 5.69
CA ASN A 83 10.82 18.41 4.53
C ASN A 83 11.28 17.39 3.49
N PHE A 84 10.79 16.16 3.54
CA PHE A 84 11.12 15.14 2.55
C PHE A 84 10.56 15.53 1.19
N VAL A 85 11.44 15.67 0.21
CA VAL A 85 11.08 15.95 -1.19
C VAL A 85 11.04 14.62 -1.93
N LEU A 86 9.88 14.30 -2.51
CA LEU A 86 9.67 13.06 -3.27
C LEU A 86 10.66 12.99 -4.44
N PRO A 87 11.49 11.94 -4.54
CA PRO A 87 12.34 11.74 -5.71
C PRO A 87 11.48 11.63 -6.98
N PRO A 88 11.84 12.28 -8.11
CA PRO A 88 11.08 12.15 -9.36
C PRO A 88 10.90 10.69 -9.81
N GLU A 89 11.91 9.85 -9.60
CA GLU A 89 11.88 8.41 -9.93
C GLU A 89 10.87 7.60 -9.11
N SER A 90 10.49 8.05 -7.91
CA SER A 90 9.50 7.36 -7.09
C SER A 90 8.06 7.66 -7.51
N GLN A 91 7.85 8.73 -8.28
CA GLN A 91 6.54 9.20 -8.70
C GLN A 91 6.03 8.41 -9.90
N THR A 92 5.08 7.50 -9.66
CA THR A 92 4.27 6.90 -10.73
C THR A 92 2.99 7.70 -10.90
N LEU A 93 2.71 8.15 -12.14
CA LEU A 93 1.58 9.01 -12.44
C LEU A 93 0.35 8.20 -12.85
N GLY A 94 -0.77 8.49 -12.19
CA GLY A 94 -2.08 7.96 -12.52
C GLY A 94 -2.78 8.71 -13.64
N GLN A 95 -3.69 8.01 -14.32
CA GLN A 95 -4.63 8.58 -15.26
C GLN A 95 -5.96 8.87 -14.55
N ILE A 96 -6.44 10.11 -14.63
CA ILE A 96 -7.83 10.45 -14.30
C ILE A 96 -8.72 9.97 -15.45
N THR A 97 -9.72 9.14 -15.13
CA THR A 97 -10.52 8.39 -16.11
C THR A 97 -11.97 8.88 -16.26
N SER A 98 -12.41 9.81 -15.41
CA SER A 98 -13.70 10.50 -15.53
C SER A 98 -13.54 12.02 -15.53
N ASP A 99 -14.66 12.74 -15.55
CA ASP A 99 -14.65 14.20 -15.43
C ASP A 99 -14.19 14.64 -14.03
N PHE A 100 -13.01 15.25 -13.96
CA PHE A 100 -12.43 15.80 -12.72
C PHE A 100 -13.33 16.83 -12.03
N TYR A 101 -14.18 17.54 -12.78
CA TYR A 101 -15.07 18.56 -12.24
C TYR A 101 -16.38 18.02 -11.68
N THR A 102 -16.59 16.71 -11.75
CA THR A 102 -17.75 16.01 -11.19
C THR A 102 -17.30 15.05 -10.10
N SER A 103 -17.81 15.23 -8.88
CA SER A 103 -17.53 14.35 -7.73
C SER A 103 -18.48 13.14 -7.71
N PRO A 104 -17.99 11.91 -7.44
CA PRO A 104 -16.57 11.55 -7.41
C PRO A 104 -15.96 11.48 -8.80
N PHE A 105 -14.65 11.71 -8.92
CA PHE A 105 -13.91 11.38 -10.14
C PHE A 105 -13.09 10.10 -9.96
N SER A 106 -12.91 9.32 -11.03
CA SER A 106 -12.19 8.05 -11.02
C SER A 106 -10.77 8.19 -11.56
N TYR A 107 -9.89 7.31 -11.11
CA TYR A 107 -8.51 7.23 -11.58
C TYR A 107 -8.02 5.79 -11.69
N THR A 108 -6.91 5.60 -12.43
CA THR A 108 -6.19 4.33 -12.53
C THR A 108 -4.68 4.56 -12.56
N ILE A 109 -3.90 3.71 -11.89
CA ILE A 109 -2.43 3.72 -11.89
C ILE A 109 -1.93 2.34 -12.35
N ALA A 110 -1.17 2.29 -13.43
CA ALA A 110 -0.43 1.09 -13.79
C ALA A 110 0.86 1.04 -12.95
N LEU A 111 1.04 -0.02 -12.17
CA LEU A 111 2.20 -0.14 -11.28
C LEU A 111 3.42 -0.66 -12.05
N PRO A 112 4.62 -0.10 -11.82
CA PRO A 112 5.86 -0.66 -12.35
C PRO A 112 6.12 -2.03 -11.73
N ILE A 113 6.82 -2.93 -12.44
CA ILE A 113 7.16 -4.26 -11.89
C ILE A 113 8.05 -4.13 -10.64
N GLU A 114 9.01 -3.21 -10.69
CA GLU A 114 9.87 -2.82 -9.59
C GLU A 114 9.84 -1.29 -9.51
N PRO A 115 9.27 -0.72 -8.44
CA PRO A 115 9.22 0.72 -8.27
C PRO A 115 10.56 1.30 -7.74
N GLN A 116 10.64 2.62 -7.62
CA GLN A 116 11.89 3.31 -7.26
C GLN A 116 11.72 4.33 -6.10
N ALA A 117 10.83 4.06 -5.15
CA ALA A 117 10.83 4.82 -3.89
C ALA A 117 12.01 4.44 -3.01
N THR A 118 12.20 5.27 -1.98
CA THR A 118 13.24 5.04 -1.01
C THR A 118 12.86 3.89 -0.09
N LEU A 119 13.73 2.89 0.02
CA LEU A 119 13.51 1.76 0.91
C LEU A 119 13.68 2.18 2.38
N ARG A 120 12.82 1.66 3.26
CA ARG A 120 12.90 1.85 4.72
C ARG A 120 12.75 0.54 5.44
N ASP A 121 13.71 0.27 6.31
CA ASP A 121 13.62 -0.71 7.37
C ASP A 121 12.58 -0.20 8.39
N VAL A 122 11.55 -0.99 8.64
CA VAL A 122 10.36 -0.60 9.41
C VAL A 122 9.91 -1.67 10.41
N ASP A 123 10.65 -2.77 10.52
CA ASP A 123 10.33 -3.81 11.49
C ASP A 123 10.93 -3.53 12.88
N ASN A 124 11.86 -2.58 12.98
CA ASN A 124 12.45 -2.13 14.25
C ASN A 124 13.02 -3.29 15.11
N ASP A 125 13.50 -4.36 14.47
CA ASP A 125 13.99 -5.55 15.19
C ASP A 125 15.42 -5.40 15.76
N GLY A 126 16.09 -4.30 15.40
CA GLY A 126 17.43 -3.93 15.86
C GLY A 126 18.56 -4.47 14.97
N GLU A 127 18.23 -5.25 13.95
CA GLU A 127 19.11 -5.57 12.83
C GLU A 127 18.95 -4.50 11.72
N GLY A 128 19.72 -4.63 10.65
CA GLY A 128 19.68 -3.66 9.56
C GLY A 128 19.30 -4.36 8.27
N ASP A 129 18.07 -4.12 7.83
CA ASP A 129 17.53 -4.69 6.60
C ASP A 129 17.42 -3.66 5.48
N ILE A 130 17.20 -4.16 4.26
CA ILE A 130 16.96 -3.27 3.13
C ILE A 130 15.61 -2.58 3.27
N GLY A 131 14.62 -3.25 3.87
CA GLY A 131 13.30 -2.74 4.14
C GLY A 131 12.34 -2.78 2.95
N VAL A 132 11.27 -2.00 3.05
CA VAL A 132 10.20 -1.91 2.05
C VAL A 132 10.09 -0.51 1.45
N MET A 133 9.47 -0.42 0.27
CA MET A 133 9.01 0.86 -0.28
C MET A 133 7.56 1.07 0.09
N ILE A 134 7.21 2.24 0.63
CA ILE A 134 5.87 2.52 1.16
C ILE A 134 5.28 3.69 0.39
N TYR A 135 4.06 3.50 -0.10
CA TYR A 135 3.33 4.49 -0.85
C TYR A 135 1.98 4.79 -0.22
N ALA A 136 1.64 6.08 -0.16
CA ALA A 136 0.26 6.52 -0.21
C ALA A 136 -0.08 6.82 -1.68
N ILE A 137 -1.34 6.65 -2.05
CA ILE A 137 -1.84 7.21 -3.31
C ILE A 137 -2.42 8.57 -2.98
N ALA A 138 -1.99 9.62 -3.66
CA ALA A 138 -2.38 10.99 -3.31
C ALA A 138 -2.71 11.84 -4.52
N TYR A 139 -3.71 12.70 -4.35
CA TYR A 139 -4.03 13.76 -5.30
C TYR A 139 -3.10 14.96 -5.10
N TRP A 140 -2.57 15.47 -6.21
CA TRP A 140 -1.76 16.67 -6.27
C TRP A 140 -2.17 17.53 -7.47
N THR A 141 -1.78 18.81 -7.45
CA THR A 141 -1.86 19.69 -8.62
C THR A 141 -0.46 20.08 -9.06
N ASN A 142 -0.07 19.68 -10.26
CA ASN A 142 1.18 20.15 -10.86
C ASN A 142 0.98 21.57 -11.38
N THR A 143 1.48 22.50 -10.59
CA THR A 143 1.27 23.94 -10.76
C THR A 143 2.36 24.56 -11.62
N PHE A 144 3.57 24.01 -11.55
CA PHE A 144 4.75 24.57 -12.21
C PHE A 144 5.05 23.96 -13.59
N GLY A 145 4.42 22.83 -13.92
CA GLY A 145 4.35 22.29 -15.28
C GLY A 145 5.52 21.41 -15.70
N ASP A 146 6.39 21.01 -14.77
CA ASP A 146 7.44 20.01 -15.04
C ASP A 146 6.83 18.60 -15.16
N PRO A 147 7.53 17.61 -15.76
CA PRO A 147 6.95 16.27 -15.96
C PRO A 147 6.58 15.52 -14.67
N PHE A 148 7.22 15.87 -13.55
CA PHE A 148 7.00 15.33 -12.22
C PHE A 148 6.76 16.48 -11.25
N LEU A 149 6.20 16.19 -10.08
CA LEU A 149 6.08 17.18 -9.01
C LEU A 149 7.48 17.57 -8.52
N GLU A 150 7.70 18.86 -8.35
CA GLU A 150 8.91 19.41 -7.74
C GLU A 150 8.62 19.95 -6.32
N GLU A 151 9.68 20.32 -5.59
CA GLU A 151 9.58 20.81 -4.20
C GLU A 151 8.53 21.92 -3.99
N ARG A 152 8.33 22.81 -4.97
CA ARG A 152 7.32 23.87 -4.89
C ARG A 152 5.90 23.36 -5.00
N ASP A 153 5.65 22.34 -5.83
CA ASP A 153 4.35 21.66 -5.87
C ASP A 153 4.07 20.96 -4.54
N LEU A 154 5.13 20.45 -3.89
CA LEU A 154 5.07 19.76 -2.59
C LEU A 154 5.04 20.71 -1.38
N TYR A 155 4.96 22.02 -1.58
CA TYR A 155 5.01 23.03 -0.51
C TYR A 155 6.21 22.91 0.44
N GLY A 156 7.35 22.40 -0.05
CA GLY A 156 8.56 22.15 0.74
C GLY A 156 8.73 20.70 1.22
N GLY A 157 7.79 19.81 0.92
CA GLY A 157 7.90 18.38 1.18
C GLY A 157 6.91 17.84 2.21
N GLY A 158 7.24 16.66 2.76
CA GLY A 158 6.42 15.93 3.72
C GLY A 158 5.59 14.83 3.07
N TRP A 159 4.38 14.62 3.58
CA TRP A 159 3.40 13.65 3.07
C TRP A 159 2.01 14.27 3.01
N SER A 160 1.16 13.73 2.14
CA SER A 160 -0.19 14.23 1.94
C SER A 160 -1.08 14.01 3.17
N THR A 161 -1.85 15.05 3.50
CA THR A 161 -2.83 15.02 4.60
C THR A 161 -4.27 15.08 4.13
N ALA A 162 -4.50 15.19 2.82
CA ALA A 162 -5.82 15.34 2.23
C ALA A 162 -5.87 14.68 0.86
N TYR A 163 -7.02 14.09 0.52
CA TYR A 163 -7.24 13.40 -0.75
C TYR A 163 -6.12 12.38 -1.02
N ALA A 164 -5.82 11.59 0.01
CA ALA A 164 -4.83 10.53 0.00
C ALA A 164 -5.46 9.21 0.42
N SER A 165 -4.80 8.09 0.11
CA SER A 165 -5.26 6.77 0.53
C SER A 165 -5.14 6.56 2.03
N THR A 166 -4.37 7.40 2.72
CA THR A 166 -4.16 7.38 4.17
C THR A 166 -5.00 8.43 4.87
N ARG A 167 -5.34 8.15 6.13
CA ARG A 167 -6.00 9.11 7.02
C ARG A 167 -5.00 9.60 8.05
N VAL A 168 -4.83 10.91 8.15
CA VAL A 168 -4.01 11.54 9.18
C VAL A 168 -4.86 12.05 10.34
N SER A 169 -4.25 12.16 11.52
CA SER A 169 -4.86 12.76 12.69
C SER A 169 -5.04 14.27 12.54
N ASP A 170 -6.24 14.76 12.86
CA ASP A 170 -6.54 16.20 12.95
C ASP A 170 -5.95 16.86 14.22
N ASN A 171 -5.38 16.06 15.14
CA ASN A 171 -4.78 16.58 16.36
C ASN A 171 -3.38 17.15 16.09
N VAL A 172 -3.21 18.45 16.32
CA VAL A 172 -1.93 19.15 16.17
C VAL A 172 -0.82 18.52 17.01
N SER A 173 -1.12 17.95 18.18
CA SER A 173 -0.10 17.34 19.04
C SER A 173 0.51 16.08 18.43
N THR A 174 -0.21 15.39 17.56
CA THR A 174 0.25 14.19 16.86
C THR A 174 0.83 14.52 15.49
N ARG A 175 1.09 15.80 15.16
CA ARG A 175 1.85 16.23 13.97
C ARG A 175 1.55 15.46 12.67
N ARG A 176 0.26 15.28 12.34
CA ARG A 176 -0.20 14.60 11.10
C ARG A 176 0.16 13.11 11.00
N GLU A 177 0.32 12.45 12.15
CA GLU A 177 0.47 10.98 12.22
C GLU A 177 -0.66 10.27 11.49
N ILE A 178 -0.32 9.16 10.82
CA ILE A 178 -1.27 8.32 10.09
C ILE A 178 -2.02 7.43 11.09
N ILE A 179 -3.34 7.40 10.98
CA ILE A 179 -4.28 6.74 11.90
C ILE A 179 -5.28 5.84 11.16
N GLY A 180 -4.96 5.43 9.93
CA GLY A 180 -5.78 4.53 9.14
C GLY A 180 -5.70 4.80 7.63
N GLY A 181 -6.66 4.25 6.90
CA GLY A 181 -6.62 4.20 5.43
C GLY A 181 -5.73 3.06 4.94
N LYS A 182 -5.14 3.23 3.75
CA LYS A 182 -4.39 2.20 3.04
C LYS A 182 -3.02 2.68 2.60
N PHE A 183 -2.02 1.82 2.80
CA PHE A 183 -0.75 1.90 2.09
C PHE A 183 -0.71 0.90 0.93
N LEU A 184 0.07 1.23 -0.09
CA LEU A 184 0.58 0.28 -1.06
C LEU A 184 2.06 0.07 -0.73
N VAL A 185 2.42 -1.15 -0.32
CA VAL A 185 3.78 -1.50 0.11
C VAL A 185 4.39 -2.42 -0.95
N TYR A 186 5.65 -2.18 -1.31
CA TYR A 186 6.42 -3.07 -2.16
C TYR A 186 7.60 -3.65 -1.38
N ALA A 187 7.62 -4.97 -1.24
CA ALA A 187 8.73 -5.70 -0.65
C ALA A 187 9.68 -6.20 -1.75
N PRO A 188 10.98 -5.82 -1.75
CA PRO A 188 11.95 -6.26 -2.76
C PRO A 188 12.21 -7.77 -2.75
N ASP A 189 12.04 -8.43 -1.61
CA ASP A 189 12.11 -9.88 -1.41
C ASP A 189 11.09 -10.31 -0.33
N ASP A 190 11.13 -11.58 0.09
CA ASP A 190 10.24 -12.18 1.11
C ASP A 190 10.85 -12.18 2.52
N GLN A 191 11.88 -11.37 2.76
CA GLN A 191 12.58 -11.27 4.05
C GLN A 191 12.20 -10.01 4.83
N GLN A 192 11.33 -9.16 4.30
CA GLN A 192 11.02 -7.87 4.89
C GLN A 192 9.80 -7.93 5.83
N GLY A 193 9.92 -7.26 6.97
CA GLY A 193 8.84 -7.09 7.94
C GLY A 193 8.00 -5.84 7.70
N PHE A 194 6.77 -5.85 8.19
CA PHE A 194 5.89 -4.68 8.24
C PHE A 194 4.97 -4.73 9.47
N PRO A 195 4.63 -3.58 10.10
CA PRO A 195 3.66 -3.52 11.19
C PRO A 195 2.28 -4.09 10.83
N ASN A 196 1.68 -4.90 11.70
CA ASN A 196 0.31 -5.41 11.54
C ASN A 196 -0.72 -4.73 12.46
N ASN A 197 -0.28 -3.75 13.26
CA ASN A 197 -1.09 -2.88 14.11
C ASN A 197 -0.29 -1.58 14.37
N PHE A 198 -0.92 -0.58 14.99
CA PHE A 198 -0.35 0.68 15.48
C PHE A 198 0.33 0.57 16.88
N GLY A 199 0.76 -0.63 17.28
CA GLY A 199 1.35 -0.82 18.62
C GLY A 199 0.43 -0.46 19.81
N GLU A 200 1.04 -0.31 20.98
CA GLU A 200 0.38 0.19 22.20
C GLU A 200 0.28 1.73 22.22
N ASP A 201 1.21 2.42 21.56
CA ASP A 201 1.25 3.89 21.54
C ASP A 201 0.32 4.53 20.48
N GLY A 202 -0.20 3.72 19.56
CA GLY A 202 -1.12 4.14 18.50
C GLY A 202 -0.43 4.81 17.32
N LEU A 203 0.89 4.67 17.18
CA LEU A 203 1.70 5.19 16.09
C LEU A 203 2.18 4.04 15.20
N LEU A 204 2.64 4.35 13.99
CA LEU A 204 3.26 3.37 13.08
C LEU A 204 4.76 3.57 13.06
N PHE A 205 5.50 2.54 12.71
CA PHE A 205 6.95 2.56 12.60
C PHE A 205 7.61 3.02 13.91
N THR A 206 7.15 2.45 15.02
CA THR A 206 7.69 2.59 16.38
C THR A 206 8.12 1.23 16.93
N GLU A 207 8.88 1.23 18.03
CA GLU A 207 9.49 0.02 18.60
C GLU A 207 8.46 -1.01 19.12
N ASP A 208 7.23 -0.59 19.38
CA ASP A 208 6.16 -1.41 19.94
C ASP A 208 5.24 -2.04 18.88
N ASP A 209 5.51 -1.79 17.60
CA ASP A 209 4.71 -2.34 16.52
C ASP A 209 4.88 -3.85 16.38
N PRO A 210 3.79 -4.64 16.39
CA PRO A 210 3.85 -6.05 16.06
C PRO A 210 4.16 -6.26 14.57
N ILE A 211 5.20 -7.04 14.26
CA ILE A 211 5.68 -7.24 12.88
C ILE A 211 5.23 -8.57 12.28
N VAL A 212 4.89 -8.54 10.99
CA VAL A 212 4.68 -9.71 10.13
C VAL A 212 5.52 -9.63 8.86
N GLY A 213 5.86 -10.80 8.30
CA GLY A 213 6.61 -10.90 7.05
C GLY A 213 5.71 -10.71 5.84
N LEU A 214 6.16 -9.88 4.89
CA LEU A 214 5.47 -9.66 3.62
C LEU A 214 6.04 -10.56 2.51
N PRO A 215 5.19 -11.12 1.62
CA PRO A 215 5.68 -11.74 0.41
C PRO A 215 6.26 -10.68 -0.55
N GLN A 216 7.26 -11.07 -1.35
CA GLN A 216 7.86 -10.21 -2.37
C GLN A 216 6.79 -9.55 -3.28
N GLY A 217 6.99 -8.29 -3.64
CA GLY A 217 6.12 -7.51 -4.52
C GLY A 217 5.10 -6.65 -3.79
N TYR A 218 4.05 -6.22 -4.51
CA TYR A 218 3.05 -5.32 -3.97
C TYR A 218 2.06 -5.99 -3.03
N THR A 219 1.80 -5.34 -1.90
CA THR A 219 0.75 -5.68 -0.94
C THR A 219 0.02 -4.39 -0.55
N VAL A 220 -1.31 -4.40 -0.60
CA VAL A 220 -2.13 -3.31 -0.05
C VAL A 220 -2.33 -3.59 1.43
N VAL A 221 -1.90 -2.66 2.28
CA VAL A 221 -2.08 -2.76 3.73
C VAL A 221 -3.24 -1.86 4.13
N ASN A 222 -4.35 -2.46 4.54
CA ASN A 222 -5.50 -1.74 5.07
C ASN A 222 -5.38 -1.60 6.59
N MET A 223 -5.16 -0.36 7.02
CA MET A 223 -4.93 0.01 8.42
C MET A 223 -6.23 0.38 9.16
N ASP A 224 -7.40 0.24 8.52
CA ASP A 224 -8.71 0.43 9.16
C ASP A 224 -9.25 -0.84 9.85
N THR A 225 -8.47 -1.93 9.89
CA THR A 225 -8.82 -3.18 10.58
C THR A 225 -7.85 -3.47 11.73
N ASP A 226 -8.26 -4.29 12.69
CA ASP A 226 -7.41 -4.74 13.79
C ASP A 226 -7.45 -6.29 13.88
N PRO A 227 -6.34 -6.99 13.56
CA PRO A 227 -5.10 -6.45 12.98
C PRO A 227 -5.30 -5.92 11.55
N PHE A 228 -4.28 -5.30 10.96
CA PHE A 228 -4.30 -4.84 9.57
C PHE A 228 -4.60 -5.98 8.60
N THR A 229 -5.28 -5.65 7.50
CA THR A 229 -5.55 -6.60 6.42
C THR A 229 -4.53 -6.41 5.31
N PHE A 230 -3.92 -7.51 4.87
CA PHE A 230 -2.93 -7.53 3.79
C PHE A 230 -3.55 -8.13 2.54
N ASP A 231 -3.80 -7.31 1.51
CA ASP A 231 -4.48 -7.70 0.28
C ASP A 231 -3.50 -7.73 -0.90
N ARG A 232 -3.49 -8.83 -1.65
CA ARG A 232 -2.63 -9.05 -2.83
C ARG A 232 -3.42 -9.28 -4.12
N SER A 233 -4.61 -8.69 -4.22
CA SER A 233 -5.40 -8.63 -5.46
C SER A 233 -4.58 -8.01 -6.57
N ALA A 234 -4.75 -8.46 -7.80
CA ALA A 234 -4.06 -7.90 -8.96
C ALA A 234 -4.59 -6.50 -9.32
N GLU A 235 -5.88 -6.27 -9.09
CA GLU A 235 -6.59 -5.03 -9.44
C GLU A 235 -7.36 -4.45 -8.23
N PRO A 236 -6.68 -4.02 -7.15
CA PRO A 236 -7.37 -3.50 -5.97
C PRO A 236 -7.99 -2.13 -6.21
N THR A 237 -9.05 -1.83 -5.47
CA THR A 237 -9.66 -0.50 -5.37
C THR A 237 -9.17 0.23 -4.12
N ILE A 238 -8.62 1.43 -4.33
CA ILE A 238 -8.12 2.32 -3.27
C ILE A 238 -8.69 3.71 -3.50
N ASP A 239 -9.71 4.09 -2.73
CA ASP A 239 -10.30 5.42 -2.82
C ASP A 239 -9.45 6.44 -2.05
N LEU A 240 -9.50 7.71 -2.47
CA LEU A 240 -8.82 8.79 -1.79
C LEU A 240 -9.76 9.49 -0.80
N ILE A 241 -9.23 9.76 0.38
CA ILE A 241 -9.98 10.21 1.55
C ILE A 241 -9.97 11.74 1.60
N GLU A 242 -11.16 12.36 1.52
CA GLU A 242 -11.34 13.76 1.91
C GLU A 242 -11.32 13.85 3.45
N PRO A 243 -10.36 14.55 4.07
CA PRO A 243 -10.28 14.64 5.52
C PRO A 243 -11.41 15.53 6.06
N LYS A 244 -11.89 15.24 7.26
CA LYS A 244 -13.02 15.93 7.89
C LYS A 244 -12.81 17.45 7.98
N GLY A 245 -11.59 17.90 8.27
CA GLY A 245 -11.26 19.32 8.34
C GLY A 245 -11.32 20.06 7.00
N THR A 246 -11.33 19.34 5.86
CA THR A 246 -11.47 19.91 4.51
C THR A 246 -12.87 19.71 3.94
N ALA A 247 -13.56 18.64 4.33
CA ALA A 247 -14.92 18.36 3.89
C ALA A 247 -15.88 19.52 4.23
N MET A 248 -16.88 19.73 3.38
CA MET A 248 -17.91 20.72 3.65
C MET A 248 -18.83 20.21 4.75
N SER A 249 -18.92 20.95 5.87
CA SER A 249 -19.86 20.60 6.94
C SER A 249 -21.31 20.71 6.45
N ASP A 250 -22.07 19.62 6.57
CA ASP A 250 -23.50 19.62 6.30
C ASP A 250 -24.31 19.81 7.60
N PHE A 251 -24.89 20.99 7.74
CA PHE A 251 -25.78 21.34 8.85
C PHE A 251 -27.25 21.44 8.43
N SER A 252 -27.60 21.00 7.21
CA SER A 252 -28.94 21.19 6.63
C SER A 252 -30.06 20.54 7.46
N THR A 253 -29.73 19.56 8.29
CA THR A 253 -30.66 18.87 9.20
C THR A 253 -30.66 19.42 10.63
N MET A 254 -29.82 20.42 10.94
CA MET A 254 -29.70 21.01 12.28
C MET A 254 -30.55 22.28 12.42
N SER A 255 -30.95 22.60 13.65
CA SER A 255 -31.49 23.94 13.93
C SER A 255 -30.37 24.99 13.84
N TYR A 256 -30.72 26.26 13.67
CA TYR A 256 -29.72 27.34 13.58
C TYR A 256 -28.79 27.40 14.81
N SER A 257 -29.33 27.20 16.02
CA SER A 257 -28.52 27.18 17.24
C SER A 257 -27.57 25.99 17.28
N ASP A 258 -28.07 24.80 16.92
CA ASP A 258 -27.25 23.58 16.96
C ASP A 258 -26.17 23.61 15.86
N ALA A 259 -26.49 24.18 14.69
CA ALA A 259 -25.53 24.41 13.62
C ALA A 259 -24.45 25.43 14.03
N PHE A 260 -24.82 26.49 14.74
CA PHE A 260 -23.86 27.48 15.25
C PHE A 260 -22.93 26.89 16.31
N ASP A 261 -23.45 26.06 17.22
CA ASP A 261 -22.66 25.40 18.26
C ASP A 261 -21.75 24.28 17.71
N ALA A 262 -22.05 23.76 16.52
CA ALA A 262 -21.30 22.69 15.85
C ALA A 262 -20.21 23.20 14.87
N MET A 263 -20.08 24.51 14.68
CA MET A 263 -19.00 25.16 13.91
C MET A 263 -17.76 25.39 14.78
#